data_AF-X1GE49-F1
#
_entry.id   AF-X1GE49-F1
#
_cell.length_a   1.000
_cell.length_b   1.000
_cell.length_c   1.000
_cell.angle_alpha   90.00
_cell.angle_beta   90.00
_cell.angle_gamma   90.00
#
_symmetry.space_group_name_H-M   'P 1'
#
loop_
_entity.id
_entity.type
_entity.pdbx_description
1 polymer ?
#
loop_
_entity_poly.entity_id
_entity_poly.type
_entity_poly.pdbx_seq_one_letter_code
_entity_poly.pdbx_strand_id
1 'polypeptide(L)' 'ADMHVTNYGRVERGEANSELHTIVRLATALDIDPAQLVAGLYGDGMLPDRERAFSVADFIAAKRSKENT' A
#
# COMPACT_ATOMS: atom_id res chain seq x y z
N ALA A 1 -19.73 7.47 3.50
CA ALA A 1 -18.30 7.14 3.68
C ALA A 1 -18.16 5.66 3.44
N ASP A 2 -17.74 5.27 2.25
CA ASP A 2 -17.66 3.86 1.86
C ASP A 2 -16.19 3.51 1.63
N MET A 3 -15.50 3.17 2.72
CA MET A 3 -14.18 2.57 2.63
C MET A 3 -14.39 1.12 2.23
N HIS A 4 -14.04 0.77 0.99
CA HIS A 4 -13.98 -0.64 0.60
C HIS A 4 -13.11 -1.39 1.63
N VAL A 5 -13.71 -2.37 2.30
CA VAL A 5 -13.09 -3.20 3.35
C VAL A 5 -11.73 -3.77 2.91
N THR A 6 -11.55 -4.00 1.61
CA THR A 6 -10.30 -4.42 0.97
C THR A 6 -9.14 -3.43 1.13
N ASN A 7 -9.39 -2.12 1.14
CA ASN A 7 -8.36 -1.10 1.33
C ASN A 7 -7.91 -1.01 2.79
N TYR A 8 -8.84 -1.19 3.74
CA TYR A 8 -8.53 -1.20 5.17
C TYR A 8 -7.52 -2.30 5.52
N GLY A 9 -7.78 -3.54 5.08
CA GLY A 9 -6.86 -4.66 5.35
C GLY A 9 -5.50 -4.53 4.67
N ARG A 10 -5.40 -3.86 3.51
CA ARG A 10 -4.11 -3.59 2.86
C ARG A 10 -3.32 -2.48 3.57
N VAL A 11 -3.98 -1.45 4.10
CA VAL A 11 -3.32 -0.40 4.88
C VAL A 11 -2.73 -0.97 6.17
N GLU A 12 -3.46 -1.82 6.89
CA GLU A 12 -2.94 -2.48 8.10
C GLU A 12 -1.73 -3.39 7.82
N ARG A 13 -1.60 -3.93 6.60
CA ARG A 13 -0.49 -4.79 6.17
C ARG A 13 0.64 -4.05 5.44
N GLY A 14 0.52 -2.73 5.25
CA GLY A 14 1.50 -1.93 4.48
C GLY A 14 1.49 -2.17 2.97
N GLU A 15 0.48 -2.88 2.44
CA GLU A 15 0.31 -3.25 1.02
C GLU A 15 -0.44 -2.18 0.20
N ALA A 16 -0.74 -1.03 0.80
CA ALA A 16 -1.36 0.10 0.13
C ALA A 16 -0.65 1.39 0.52
N ASN A 17 -0.31 2.21 -0.49
CA ASN A 17 0.00 3.60 -0.26
C ASN A 17 -1.27 4.28 0.24
N SER A 18 -1.26 4.78 1.48
CA SER A 18 -2.39 5.54 2.00
C SER A 18 -2.50 6.83 1.20
N GLU A 19 -3.56 6.94 0.41
CA GLU A 19 -3.92 8.20 -0.22
C GLU A 19 -4.03 9.31 0.83
N LEU A 20 -3.64 10.54 0.48
CA LEU A 20 -3.70 11.70 1.37
C LEU A 20 -5.08 11.87 2.03
N HIS A 21 -6.15 11.52 1.30
CA HIS A 21 -7.51 11.56 1.83
C HIS A 21 -7.71 10.67 3.07
N THR A 22 -6.98 9.54 3.18
CA THR A 22 -7.08 8.60 4.30
C THR A 22 -6.38 9.17 5.52
N ILE A 23 -5.19 9.77 5.32
CA ILE A 23 -4.43 10.44 6.37
C ILE A 23 -5.26 11.57 7.00
N VAL A 24 -5.89 12.41 6.16
CA VAL A 24 -6.77 13.50 6.64
C VAL A 24 -7.96 12.97 7.42
N ARG A 25 -8.63 11.90 6.95
CA ARG A 25 -9.77 11.31 7.67
C ARG A 25 -9.38 10.74 9.02
N LEU A 26 -8.21 10.11 9.12
CA LEU A 26 -7.67 9.61 10.40
C LEU A 26 -7.36 10.75 11.35
N ALA A 27 -6.69 11.81 10.88
CA ALA A 27 -6.38 13.00 11.67
C ALA A 27 -7.65 13.66 12.24
N THR A 28 -8.70 13.80 11.42
CA THR A 28 -10.01 14.31 11.87
C THR A 28 -10.65 13.39 12.91
N ALA A 29 -10.63 12.08 12.71
CA ALA A 29 -11.20 11.13 13.67
C ALA A 29 -10.46 11.11 15.02
N LEU A 30 -9.17 11.45 15.01
CA LEU A 30 -8.29 11.51 16.18
C LEU A 30 -8.21 12.91 16.80
N ASP A 31 -8.85 13.92 16.20
CA ASP A 31 -8.79 15.33 16.60
C ASP A 31 -7.36 15.89 16.72
N ILE A 32 -6.51 15.57 15.74
CA ILE A 32 -5.13 16.03 15.67
C ILE A 32 -4.83 16.70 14.32
N ASP A 33 -3.75 17.49 14.29
CA ASP A 33 -3.18 18.02 13.05
C ASP A 33 -2.63 16.85 12.19
N PRO A 34 -3.03 16.71 10.90
CA PRO A 34 -2.47 15.72 9.99
C PRO A 34 -0.93 15.73 9.89
N ALA A 35 -0.29 16.87 10.11
CA ALA A 35 1.17 17.00 10.15
C ALA A 35 1.81 16.09 11.20
N GLN A 36 1.09 15.78 12.29
CA GLN A 36 1.59 14.87 13.33
C GLN A 36 1.67 13.42 12.83
N LEU A 37 0.80 13.00 11.91
CA LEU A 37 0.80 11.65 11.35
C LEU A 37 1.93 11.41 10.35
N VAL A 38 2.46 12.49 9.75
CA VAL A 38 3.55 12.44 8.77
C VAL A 38 4.87 12.99 9.31
N ALA A 39 4.90 13.42 10.57
CA ALA A 39 6.11 13.85 11.24
C ALA A 39 7.11 12.68 11.28
N GLY A 40 8.34 12.93 10.81
CA GLY A 40 9.36 11.88 10.73
C GLY A 40 9.59 11.31 9.33
N LEU A 41 8.72 11.57 8.35
CA LEU A 41 8.82 11.04 7.00
C LEU A 41 9.84 11.79 6.13
N TYR A 42 11.13 11.68 6.46
CA TYR A 42 12.24 12.32 5.73
C TYR A 42 13.44 11.40 5.44
N GLY A 43 13.36 10.13 5.83
CA GLY A 43 14.46 9.17 5.68
C GLY A 43 14.38 8.31 4.42
N ASP A 44 15.54 8.03 3.83
CA ASP A 44 15.67 6.98 2.82
C ASP A 44 15.34 5.63 3.46
N GLY A 45 14.52 4.80 2.80
CA GLY A 45 14.08 3.49 3.31
C GLY A 45 12.81 3.48 4.17
N MET A 46 12.10 4.62 4.30
CA MET A 46 10.79 4.69 4.94
C MET A 46 9.67 4.04 4.11
N LEU A 47 9.91 3.87 2.81
CA LEU A 47 9.03 3.14 1.92
C LEU A 47 9.51 1.68 1.84
N PRO A 48 8.59 0.71 1.79
CA PRO A 48 8.97 -0.66 1.52
C PRO A 48 9.76 -0.73 0.22
N ASP A 49 10.72 -1.65 0.15
CA ASP A 49 11.39 -1.99 -1.10
C ASP A 49 10.32 -2.23 -2.15
N ARG A 50 10.52 -1.73 -3.37
CA ARG A 50 9.57 -1.96 -4.46
C ARG A 50 9.42 -3.48 -4.60
N GLU A 51 8.30 -4.01 -4.13
CA GLU A 51 7.89 -5.36 -4.52
C GLU A 51 7.91 -5.35 -6.05
N ARG A 52 8.79 -6.17 -6.64
CA ARG A 52 8.79 -6.31 -8.10
C ARG A 52 7.39 -6.76 -8.47
N ALA A 53 6.62 -5.84 -9.04
CA ALA A 53 5.32 -6.17 -9.60
C ALA A 53 5.53 -7.35 -10.54
N PHE A 54 4.78 -8.43 -10.30
CA PHE A 54 4.88 -9.63 -11.11
C PHE A 54 4.67 -9.24 -12.57
N SER A 55 5.73 -9.34 -13.37
CA SER A 55 5.71 -8.78 -14.71
C SER A 55 4.88 -9.67 -15.62
N VAL A 56 4.42 -9.12 -16.75
CA VAL A 56 3.77 -9.92 -17.80
C VAL A 56 4.69 -11.06 -18.26
N ALA A 57 6.01 -10.84 -18.24
CA ALA A 57 6.99 -11.87 -18.56
C ALA A 57 6.98 -13.02 -17.53
N ASP A 58 6.90 -12.70 -16.23
CA ASP A 58 6.80 -13.70 -15.16
C ASP A 58 5.51 -14.52 -15.28
N PHE A 59 4.40 -13.88 -15.67
CA PHE A 59 3.13 -14.55 -15.94
C PHE A 59 3.21 -15.52 -17.13
N ILE A 60 3.83 -15.12 -18.24
CA ILE A 60 4.00 -15.99 -19.41
C ILE A 60 4.90 -17.19 -19.08
N ALA A 61 5.99 -16.97 -18.34
CA ALA A 61 6.90 -18.04 -17.92
C ALA A 61 6.20 -19.06 -17.00
N ALA A 62 5.43 -18.59 -16.02
CA ALA A 62 4.67 -19.46 -15.12
C ALA A 62 3.61 -20.29 -15.85
N LYS A 63 2.93 -19.70 -16.84
CA LYS A 63 1.93 -20.42 -17.66
C LYS A 63 2.57 -21.57 -18.46
N ARG A 64 3.71 -21.32 -19.11
CA ARG A 64 4.44 -22.36 -19.89
C ARG A 64 4.90 -23.52 -19.02
N SER A 65 5.34 -23.25 -17.79
CA SER A 65 5.76 -24.31 -16.85
C SER A 65 4.61 -25.26 -16.49
N LYS A 66 3.39 -24.76 -16.40
CA LYS A 66 2.18 -25.56 -16.08
C LYS A 66 1.63 -26.35 -17.28
N GLU A 67 1.90 -25.94 -18.51
CA GLU A 67 1.50 -26.69 -19.71
C GLU A 67 2.42 -27.89 -20.01
N ASN A 68 3.64 -27.89 -19.46
CA ASN A 68 4.64 -28.95 -19.65
C ASN A 68 4.67 -29.99 -18.50
N THR A 69 3.71 -29.95 -17.57
CA THR A 69 3.49 -30.97 -16.51
C THR A 69 2.16 -31.66 -16.75
#